data_AF-A0AAP2BN78-F1
#
_entry.id   AF-A0AAP2BN78-F1
#
_cell.length_a   1.000
_cell.length_b   1.000
_cell.length_c   1.000
_cell.angle_alpha   90.00
_cell.angle_beta   90.00
_cell.angle_gamma   90.00
#
_symmetry.space_group_name_H-M   'P 1'
#
loop_
_entity.id
_entity.type
_entity.pdbx_description
1 polymer ?
#
loop_
_entity_poly.entity_id
_entity_poly.type
_entity_poly.pdbx_seq_one_letter_code
_entity_poly.pdbx_strand_id
1 'polypeptide(L)'
;MFRYFILRTEQQLFCYLYGIALALVLMLLFSPVSRAYGFYLVALSVALSVALFWAGLALYTRRTDRMRKPEVSPLVSIRDGIQVVAILPRHEKARLEWEILQDADVYRRQMVALLDLAQRGVSRGLIYAPAVMLAGLCFLARGFPLDAVRVFSALREMPATELVHQTGFVLRYVLLISVMSALIADVLAGRGLPNAFRRALLDRLPAEAKE
;
A
#
# COMPACT_ATOMS: atom_id res chain seq x y z
N MET A 1 -29.28 -4.10 -5.34
CA MET A 1 -27.81 -4.21 -5.59
C MET A 1 -27.06 -2.98 -5.09
N PHE A 2 -27.54 -1.77 -5.39
CA PHE A 2 -26.89 -0.49 -5.04
C PHE A 2 -26.77 -0.17 -3.53
N ARG A 3 -27.53 -0.85 -2.66
CA ARG A 3 -27.51 -0.58 -1.21
C ARG A 3 -26.13 -0.83 -0.56
N TYR A 4 -25.32 -1.74 -1.09
CA TYR A 4 -23.95 -2.00 -0.59
C TYR A 4 -22.90 -1.02 -1.16
N PHE A 5 -23.26 -0.21 -2.17
CA PHE A 5 -22.40 0.85 -2.68
C PHE A 5 -22.51 2.13 -1.84
N ILE A 6 -23.56 2.25 -1.02
CA ILE A 6 -23.68 3.31 -0.02
C ILE A 6 -22.79 2.93 1.17
N LEU A 7 -21.50 3.23 1.04
CA LEU A 7 -20.51 3.05 2.09
C LEU A 7 -20.69 4.11 3.18
N ARG A 8 -20.40 3.73 4.43
CA ARG A 8 -20.31 4.67 5.55
C ARG A 8 -19.12 5.63 5.35
N THR A 9 -19.15 6.78 6.02
CA THR A 9 -18.09 7.80 5.90
C THR A 9 -16.69 7.24 6.14
N GLU A 10 -16.50 6.40 7.17
CA GLU A 10 -15.19 5.79 7.48
C GLU A 10 -14.72 4.81 6.40
N GLN A 11 -15.65 4.08 5.77
CA GLN A 11 -15.35 3.18 4.65
C GLN A 11 -14.98 3.97 3.38
N GLN A 12 -15.65 5.10 3.15
CA GLN A 12 -15.30 6.01 2.05
C GLN A 12 -13.90 6.60 2.26
N LEU A 13 -13.62 7.12 3.45
CA LEU A 13 -12.29 7.66 3.81
C LEU A 13 -11.20 6.60 3.63
N PHE A 14 -11.46 5.36 4.06
CA PHE A 14 -10.55 4.24 3.84
C PHE A 14 -10.29 4.01 2.34
N CYS A 15 -11.33 3.98 1.51
CA CYS A 15 -11.19 3.82 0.05
C CYS A 15 -10.43 4.99 -0.59
N TYR A 16 -10.68 6.24 -0.15
CA TYR A 16 -9.93 7.40 -0.62
C TYR A 16 -8.46 7.33 -0.24
N LEU A 17 -8.15 7.03 1.03
CA LEU A 17 -6.78 6.96 1.53
C LEU A 17 -5.96 5.90 0.80
N TYR A 18 -6.48 4.68 0.71
CA TYR A 18 -5.80 3.58 0.01
C TYR A 18 -5.77 3.78 -1.51
N GLY A 19 -6.83 4.35 -2.09
CA GLY A 19 -6.89 4.66 -3.51
C GLY A 19 -5.88 5.75 -3.92
N ILE A 20 -5.76 6.81 -3.12
CA ILE A 20 -4.75 7.86 -3.32
C ILE A 20 -3.34 7.27 -3.15
N ALA A 21 -3.11 6.48 -2.10
CA ALA A 21 -1.81 5.83 -1.88
C ALA A 21 -1.41 4.94 -3.07
N LEU A 22 -2.33 4.11 -3.57
CA LEU A 22 -2.11 3.27 -4.74
C LEU A 22 -1.83 4.11 -5.99
N ALA A 23 -2.62 5.16 -6.22
CA ALA A 23 -2.43 6.05 -7.36
C ALA A 23 -1.09 6.77 -7.32
N LEU A 24 -0.62 7.20 -6.15
CA LEU A 24 0.70 7.80 -5.98
C LEU A 24 1.82 6.79 -6.32
N VAL A 25 1.70 5.54 -5.88
CA VAL A 25 2.66 4.48 -6.22
C VAL A 25 2.67 4.22 -7.73
N LEU A 26 1.50 4.09 -8.35
CA LEU A 26 1.37 3.91 -9.80
C LEU A 26 1.95 5.11 -10.57
N MET A 27 1.71 6.33 -10.11
CA MET A 27 2.27 7.54 -10.72
C MET A 27 3.81 7.57 -10.62
N LEU A 28 4.35 7.16 -9.46
CA LEU A 28 5.79 7.10 -9.25
C LEU A 28 6.45 6.07 -10.18
N LEU A 29 5.81 4.92 -10.39
CA LEU A 29 6.28 3.84 -11.26
C LEU A 29 6.16 4.19 -12.75
N PHE A 30 5.03 4.73 -13.19
CA PHE A 30 4.68 4.91 -14.60
C PHE A 30 4.85 6.37 -15.08
N SER A 31 5.91 7.06 -14.62
CA SER A 31 6.18 8.50 -14.85
C SER A 31 5.48 9.08 -16.09
N PRO A 32 4.61 10.11 -15.95
CA PRO A 32 3.90 10.65 -17.10
C PRO A 32 4.89 11.25 -18.09
N VAL A 33 4.90 10.71 -19.30
CA VAL A 33 5.78 11.07 -20.42
C VAL A 33 5.53 12.52 -20.91
N SER A 34 4.47 13.19 -20.46
CA SER A 34 4.20 14.60 -20.83
C SER A 34 3.45 15.40 -19.76
N ARG A 35 3.74 16.71 -19.71
CA ARG A 35 3.31 17.68 -18.69
C ARG A 35 1.79 17.99 -18.74
N ALA A 36 1.16 17.90 -19.92
CA ALA A 36 -0.27 18.18 -20.12
C ALA A 36 -1.17 16.95 -19.87
N TYR A 37 -0.76 15.76 -20.32
CA TYR A 37 -1.50 14.52 -20.07
C TYR A 37 -1.29 13.99 -18.64
N GLY A 38 -0.23 14.44 -17.95
CA GLY A 38 0.09 14.02 -16.60
C GLY A 38 -1.03 14.31 -15.59
N PHE A 39 -1.67 15.48 -15.63
CA PHE A 39 -2.73 15.81 -14.68
C PHE A 39 -3.99 14.94 -14.86
N TYR A 40 -4.42 14.73 -16.11
CA TYR A 40 -5.56 13.87 -16.41
C TYR A 40 -5.29 12.41 -16.06
N LEU A 41 -4.07 11.91 -16.32
CA LEU A 41 -3.66 10.57 -15.91
C LEU A 41 -3.63 10.42 -14.39
N VAL A 42 -3.22 11.47 -13.65
CA VAL A 42 -3.25 11.47 -12.19
C VAL A 42 -4.69 11.44 -11.68
N ALA A 43 -5.55 12.34 -12.16
CA ALA A 43 -6.95 12.34 -11.76
C ALA A 43 -7.64 11.01 -12.09
N LEU A 44 -7.38 10.45 -13.27
CA LEU A 44 -7.91 9.16 -13.69
C LEU A 44 -7.39 8.00 -12.84
N SER A 45 -6.09 7.96 -12.54
CA SER A 45 -5.50 6.89 -11.72
C SER A 45 -6.01 6.92 -10.29
N VAL A 46 -6.19 8.11 -9.70
CA VAL A 46 -6.83 8.27 -8.39
C VAL A 46 -8.28 7.80 -8.45
N ALA A 47 -9.06 8.30 -9.39
CA ALA A 47 -10.47 7.94 -9.53
C ALA A 47 -10.66 6.43 -9.75
N LEU A 48 -9.85 5.82 -10.62
CA LEU A 48 -9.86 4.39 -10.90
C LEU A 48 -9.47 3.59 -9.66
N SER A 49 -8.39 3.97 -8.97
CA SER A 49 -7.94 3.27 -7.76
C SER A 49 -9.00 3.32 -6.66
N VAL A 50 -9.57 4.50 -6.41
CA VAL A 50 -10.66 4.66 -5.44
C VAL A 50 -11.88 3.84 -5.84
N ALA A 51 -12.29 3.88 -7.11
CA ALA A 51 -13.41 3.10 -7.60
C ALA A 51 -13.19 1.59 -7.46
N LEU A 52 -11.97 1.10 -7.69
CA LEU A 52 -11.61 -0.31 -7.48
C LEU A 52 -11.71 -0.70 -6.00
N PHE A 53 -11.17 0.12 -5.09
CA PHE A 53 -11.31 -0.14 -3.65
C PHE A 53 -12.77 -0.09 -3.19
N TRP A 54 -13.54 0.87 -3.70
CA TRP A 54 -14.96 1.01 -3.38
C TRP A 54 -15.76 -0.20 -3.86
N ALA A 55 -15.58 -0.60 -5.12
CA ALA A 55 -16.24 -1.77 -5.70
C ALA A 55 -15.80 -3.06 -4.99
N GLY A 56 -14.51 -3.21 -4.68
CA GLY A 56 -13.98 -4.34 -3.92
C GLY A 56 -14.61 -4.45 -2.54
N LEU A 57 -14.71 -3.33 -1.81
CA LEU A 57 -15.33 -3.30 -0.49
C LEU A 57 -16.84 -3.56 -0.54
N ALA A 58 -17.55 -3.00 -1.53
CA ALA A 58 -18.98 -3.24 -1.75
C ALA A 58 -19.27 -4.71 -2.11
N LEU A 59 -18.42 -5.33 -2.93
CA LEU A 59 -18.52 -6.75 -3.26
C LEU A 59 -18.18 -7.65 -2.07
N TYR A 60 -17.16 -7.28 -1.28
CA TYR A 60 -16.77 -8.01 -0.08
C TYR A 60 -17.86 -7.98 0.98
N THR A 61 -18.40 -6.79 1.30
CA THR A 61 -19.52 -6.62 2.23
C THR A 61 -20.77 -7.39 1.79
N ARG A 62 -21.10 -7.36 0.49
CA ARG A 62 -22.20 -8.16 -0.06
C ARG A 62 -21.95 -9.66 0.08
N ARG A 63 -20.72 -10.12 -0.16
CA ARG A 63 -20.34 -11.53 0.00
C ARG A 63 -20.49 -11.93 1.46
N THR A 64 -19.97 -11.17 2.41
CA THR A 64 -20.12 -11.44 3.84
C THR A 64 -21.59 -11.46 4.28
N ASP A 65 -22.42 -10.53 3.79
CA ASP A 65 -23.86 -10.52 4.13
C ASP A 65 -24.59 -11.76 3.59
N ARG A 66 -24.23 -12.25 2.40
CA ARG A 66 -24.80 -13.50 1.86
C ARG A 66 -24.36 -14.71 2.66
N MET A 67 -23.10 -14.74 3.07
CA MET A 67 -22.49 -15.86 3.79
C MET A 67 -22.91 -15.95 5.26
N ARG A 68 -23.52 -14.89 5.83
CA ARG A 68 -24.09 -14.88 7.19
C ARG A 68 -25.45 -15.58 7.28
N LYS A 69 -26.21 -15.64 6.19
CA LYS A 69 -27.61 -16.12 6.18
C LYS A 69 -27.84 -17.64 6.23
N PRO A 70 -26.92 -18.53 5.80
CA PRO A 70 -27.16 -19.97 5.86
C PRO A 70 -26.95 -20.51 7.29
N GLU A 71 -27.95 -21.23 7.81
CA GLU A 71 -27.96 -21.87 9.13
C GLU A 71 -27.00 -23.09 9.22
N VAL A 72 -26.68 -23.72 8.08
CA VAL A 72 -25.71 -24.82 7.98
C VAL A 72 -24.60 -24.41 7.02
N SER A 73 -23.36 -24.39 7.51
CA SER A 73 -22.20 -23.97 6.70
C SER A 73 -20.98 -24.81 7.06
N PRO A 74 -20.11 -25.15 6.10
CA PRO A 74 -18.92 -25.94 6.37
C PRO A 74 -18.04 -25.26 7.42
N LEU A 75 -17.39 -26.08 8.24
CA LEU A 75 -16.37 -25.63 9.18
C LEU A 75 -15.18 -25.05 8.40
N VAL A 76 -14.71 -23.88 8.83
CA VAL A 76 -13.57 -23.20 8.23
C VAL A 76 -12.52 -22.97 9.30
N SER A 77 -11.31 -23.47 9.05
CA SER A 77 -10.16 -23.13 9.87
C SER A 77 -9.72 -21.69 9.59
N ILE A 78 -9.57 -20.92 10.66
CA ILE A 78 -8.99 -19.59 10.70
C ILE A 78 -7.52 -19.79 11.07
N ARG A 79 -6.64 -19.47 10.12
CA ARG A 79 -5.20 -19.55 10.33
C ARG A 79 -4.62 -18.18 10.63
N ASP A 80 -3.74 -18.14 11.62
CA ASP A 80 -2.85 -17.03 11.88
C ASP A 80 -1.44 -17.38 11.40
N GLY A 81 -1.18 -17.11 10.12
CA GLY A 81 0.08 -17.51 9.49
C GLY A 81 0.11 -19.02 9.28
N ILE A 82 1.01 -19.72 9.96
CA ILE A 82 1.16 -21.18 9.87
C ILE A 82 0.22 -21.90 10.84
N GLN A 83 -0.14 -21.27 11.96
CA GLN A 83 -0.96 -21.89 13.00
C GLN A 83 -2.46 -21.75 12.70
N VAL A 84 -3.22 -22.83 12.93
CA VAL A 84 -4.68 -22.76 12.98
C VAL A 84 -5.05 -22.21 14.36
N VAL A 85 -5.71 -21.06 14.40
CA VAL A 85 -6.09 -20.39 15.66
C VAL A 85 -7.53 -20.68 16.05
N ALA A 86 -8.39 -20.97 15.07
CA ALA A 86 -9.73 -21.43 15.37
C ALA A 86 -10.35 -22.25 14.27
N ILE A 87 -11.29 -23.14 14.61
CA ILE A 87 -12.17 -23.80 13.65
C ILE A 87 -13.58 -23.32 13.95
N LEU A 88 -14.19 -22.61 13.00
CA LEU A 88 -15.51 -22.00 13.18
C LEU A 88 -16.39 -22.29 11.97
N PRO A 89 -17.70 -22.51 12.14
CA PRO A 89 -18.63 -22.52 11.03
C PRO A 89 -18.49 -21.26 10.17
N ARG A 90 -18.52 -21.42 8.85
CA ARG A 90 -18.30 -20.31 7.92
C ARG A 90 -19.31 -19.16 8.06
N HIS A 91 -20.52 -19.44 8.52
CA HIS A 91 -21.55 -18.43 8.75
C HIS A 91 -21.27 -17.57 9.99
N GLU A 92 -20.75 -18.17 11.07
CA GLU A 92 -20.32 -17.44 12.26
C GLU A 92 -19.10 -16.56 11.96
N LYS A 93 -18.15 -17.08 11.18
CA LYS A 93 -17.01 -16.29 10.71
C LYS A 93 -17.48 -15.08 9.89
N ALA A 94 -18.42 -15.30 8.96
CA ALA A 94 -18.99 -14.22 8.15
C ALA A 94 -19.77 -13.20 9.00
N ARG A 95 -20.39 -13.62 10.11
CA ARG A 95 -21.05 -12.74 11.07
C ARG A 95 -20.04 -11.86 11.82
N LEU A 96 -18.95 -12.45 12.31
CA LEU A 96 -17.86 -11.70 12.95
C LEU A 96 -17.21 -10.71 11.96
N GLU A 97 -16.90 -11.15 10.75
CA GLU A 97 -16.38 -10.27 9.69
C GLU A 97 -17.35 -9.13 9.37
N TRP A 98 -18.65 -9.41 9.31
CA TRP A 98 -19.67 -8.38 9.11
C TRP A 98 -19.68 -7.34 10.23
N GLU A 99 -19.62 -7.77 11.49
CA GLU A 99 -19.58 -6.87 12.65
C GLU A 99 -18.32 -6.01 12.65
N ILE A 100 -17.17 -6.57 12.27
CA ILE A 100 -15.91 -5.83 12.12
C ILE A 100 -15.99 -4.83 10.96
N LEU A 101 -16.59 -5.19 9.83
CA LEU A 101 -16.78 -4.29 8.68
C LEU A 101 -17.72 -3.12 8.98
N GLN A 102 -18.56 -3.23 10.02
CA GLN A 102 -19.41 -2.13 10.47
C GLN A 102 -18.75 -1.27 11.56
N ASP A 103 -17.60 -1.70 12.09
CA ASP A 103 -16.89 -1.05 13.18
C ASP A 103 -15.95 0.05 12.64
N ALA A 104 -16.32 1.31 12.90
CA ALA A 104 -15.56 2.49 12.51
C ALA A 104 -14.14 2.54 13.11
N ASP A 105 -13.95 2.03 14.32
CA ASP A 105 -12.68 2.13 15.03
C ASP A 105 -11.61 1.22 14.41
N VAL A 106 -12.02 0.13 13.77
CA VAL A 106 -11.10 -0.75 13.02
C VAL A 106 -10.59 -0.04 11.77
N TYR A 107 -11.47 0.64 11.03
CA TYR A 107 -11.06 1.47 9.88
C TYR A 107 -10.13 2.59 10.30
N ARG A 108 -10.48 3.33 11.37
CA ARG A 108 -9.64 4.43 11.85
C ARG A 108 -8.25 3.95 12.28
N ARG A 109 -8.16 2.85 13.03
CA ARG A 109 -6.88 2.24 13.41
C ARG A 109 -6.06 1.82 12.19
N GLN A 110 -6.70 1.22 11.17
CA GLN A 110 -6.03 0.82 9.94
C GLN A 110 -5.51 2.04 9.14
N MET A 111 -6.30 3.11 9.06
CA MET A 111 -5.92 4.35 8.37
C MET A 111 -4.75 5.05 9.06
N VAL A 112 -4.78 5.17 10.39
CA VAL A 112 -3.68 5.74 11.17
C VAL A 112 -2.41 4.92 11.00
N ALA A 113 -2.50 3.58 11.00
CA ALA A 113 -1.37 2.72 10.75
C ALA A 113 -0.78 2.89 9.34
N LEU A 114 -1.61 3.12 8.33
CA LEU A 114 -1.15 3.40 6.98
C LEU A 114 -0.42 4.75 6.91
N LEU A 115 -0.96 5.79 7.54
CA LEU A 115 -0.34 7.10 7.61
C LEU A 115 1.01 7.06 8.33
N ASP A 116 1.08 6.37 9.46
CA ASP A 116 2.32 6.18 10.21
C ASP A 116 3.36 5.41 9.39
N LEU A 117 2.96 4.34 8.67
CA LEU A 117 3.86 3.63 7.76
C LEU A 117 4.35 4.53 6.62
N ALA A 118 3.46 5.32 6.01
CA ALA A 118 3.84 6.26 4.96
C ALA A 118 4.83 7.30 5.46
N GLN A 119 4.58 7.89 6.64
CA GLN A 119 5.47 8.85 7.28
C GLN A 119 6.84 8.22 7.60
N ARG A 120 6.86 7.01 8.18
CA ARG A 120 8.10 6.28 8.48
C ARG A 120 8.88 5.91 7.22
N GLY A 121 8.19 5.44 6.18
CA GLY A 121 8.79 5.10 4.89
C GLY A 121 9.41 6.31 4.19
N VAL A 122 8.68 7.44 4.15
CA VAL A 122 9.16 8.68 3.52
C VAL A 122 10.32 9.29 4.31
N SER A 123 10.20 9.38 5.65
CA SER A 123 11.26 9.95 6.49
C SER A 123 12.55 9.14 6.40
N ARG A 124 12.47 7.81 6.48
CA ARG A 124 13.65 6.94 6.31
C ARG A 124 14.19 6.99 4.91
N GLY A 125 13.33 6.97 3.89
CA GLY A 125 13.75 7.11 2.50
C GLY A 125 14.52 8.41 2.25
N LEU A 126 14.09 9.52 2.87
CA LEU A 126 14.81 10.79 2.79
C LEU A 126 16.18 10.72 3.50
N ILE A 127 16.23 10.12 4.70
CA ILE A 127 17.46 9.97 5.49
C ILE A 127 18.49 9.08 4.77
N TYR A 128 18.04 8.00 4.13
CA TYR A 128 18.92 7.04 3.43
C TYR A 128 19.24 7.44 1.98
N ALA A 129 18.59 8.45 1.42
CA ALA A 129 18.82 8.86 0.03
C ALA A 129 20.29 9.20 -0.27
N PRO A 130 21.04 9.94 0.58
CA PRO A 130 22.46 10.19 0.35
C PRO A 130 23.30 8.90 0.32
N ALA A 131 22.98 7.93 1.20
CA ALA A 131 23.67 6.65 1.23
C ALA A 131 23.41 5.85 -0.06
N VAL A 132 22.17 5.88 -0.58
CA VAL A 132 21.82 5.27 -1.87
C VAL A 132 22.55 5.94 -3.03
N MET A 133 22.67 7.27 -3.04
CA MET A 133 23.47 7.98 -4.05
C MET A 133 24.93 7.55 -4.04
N LEU A 134 25.56 7.52 -2.86
CA LEU A 134 26.95 7.11 -2.71
C LEU A 134 27.17 5.67 -3.13
N ALA A 135 26.28 4.75 -2.74
CA ALA A 135 26.33 3.35 -3.15
C ALA A 135 26.19 3.20 -4.68
N GLY A 136 25.24 3.90 -5.29
CA GLY A 136 25.06 3.90 -6.75
C GLY A 136 26.27 4.46 -7.49
N LEU A 137 26.89 5.51 -6.95
CA LEU A 137 28.09 6.11 -7.52
C LEU A 137 29.30 5.17 -7.43
N CYS A 138 29.51 4.52 -6.27
CA CYS A 138 30.55 3.51 -6.09
C CYS A 138 30.35 2.32 -7.03
N PHE A 139 29.11 1.89 -7.24
CA PHE A 139 28.77 0.82 -8.18
C PHE A 139 29.13 1.20 -9.63
N LEU A 140 28.75 2.40 -10.08
CA LEU A 140 29.13 2.92 -11.40
C LEU A 140 30.65 3.01 -11.58
N ALA A 141 31.34 3.61 -10.60
CA ALA A 141 32.79 3.82 -10.68
C ALA A 141 33.58 2.50 -10.70
N ARG A 142 33.14 1.47 -9.97
CA ARG A 142 33.84 0.17 -9.89
C ARG A 142 33.41 -0.81 -10.97
N GLY A 143 32.13 -0.80 -11.37
CA GLY A 143 31.58 -1.74 -12.34
C GLY A 143 31.76 -1.28 -13.79
N PHE A 144 31.62 0.02 -14.06
CA PHE A 144 31.61 0.58 -15.41
C PHE A 144 32.44 1.87 -15.48
N PRO A 145 33.76 1.79 -15.28
CA PRO A 145 34.61 2.98 -15.15
C PRO A 145 34.61 3.85 -16.42
N LEU A 146 34.55 3.25 -17.61
CA LEU A 146 34.51 3.97 -18.89
C LEU A 146 33.18 4.73 -19.08
N ASP A 147 32.06 4.12 -18.70
CA ASP A 147 30.75 4.77 -18.80
C ASP A 147 30.59 5.85 -17.73
N ALA A 148 31.15 5.66 -16.53
CA ALA A 148 31.18 6.68 -15.50
C ALA A 148 31.89 7.95 -16.02
N VAL A 149 33.08 7.82 -16.64
CA VAL A 149 33.80 8.96 -17.22
C VAL A 149 32.98 9.67 -18.30
N ARG A 150 32.32 8.91 -19.19
CA ARG A 150 31.44 9.47 -20.23
C ARG A 150 30.24 10.23 -19.67
N VAL A 151 29.60 9.69 -18.62
CA VAL A 151 28.46 10.34 -17.96
C VAL A 151 28.92 11.64 -17.28
N PHE A 152 30.06 11.62 -16.59
CA PHE A 152 30.60 12.81 -15.94
C PHE A 152 31.04 13.89 -16.92
N SER A 153 31.66 13.52 -18.05
CA SER A 153 32.01 14.48 -19.10
C SER A 153 30.77 15.09 -19.75
N ALA A 154 29.76 14.26 -20.04
CA ALA A 154 28.49 14.73 -20.61
C ALA A 154 27.74 15.67 -19.66
N LEU A 155 27.72 15.37 -18.35
CA LEU A 155 27.11 16.25 -17.35
C LEU A 155 27.81 17.61 -17.25
N ARG A 156 29.13 17.68 -17.49
CA ARG A 156 29.91 18.91 -17.44
C ARG A 156 29.66 19.83 -18.64
N GLU A 157 29.37 19.25 -19.80
CA GLU A 157 29.14 19.98 -21.05
C GLU A 157 27.66 20.35 -21.27
N MET A 158 26.75 19.80 -20.45
CA MET A 158 25.32 20.04 -20.56
C MET A 158 24.90 21.47 -20.18
N PRO A 159 23.91 22.05 -20.89
CA PRO A 159 23.33 23.34 -20.53
C PRO A 159 22.58 23.26 -19.20
N ALA A 160 22.59 24.35 -18.42
CA ALA A 160 22.06 24.39 -17.06
C ALA A 160 20.57 23.98 -16.96
N THR A 161 19.76 24.26 -17.98
CA THR A 161 18.34 23.90 -18.01
C THR A 161 18.12 22.39 -18.12
N GLU A 162 18.91 21.71 -18.96
CA GLU A 162 18.88 20.25 -19.10
C GLU A 162 19.49 19.58 -17.88
N LEU A 163 20.56 20.14 -17.32
CA LEU A 163 21.19 19.64 -16.11
C LEU A 163 20.21 19.62 -14.93
N VAL A 164 19.43 20.69 -14.73
CA VAL A 164 18.39 20.74 -13.68
C VAL A 164 17.29 19.70 -13.92
N HIS A 165 16.90 19.48 -15.17
CA HIS A 165 15.89 18.48 -15.50
C HIS A 165 16.39 17.04 -15.22
N GLN A 166 17.60 16.72 -15.65
CA GLN A 166 18.23 15.42 -15.47
C GLN A 166 18.54 15.14 -13.99
N THR A 167 19.06 16.12 -13.26
CA THR A 167 19.30 15.98 -11.81
C THR A 167 18.01 15.80 -11.03
N GLY A 168 16.93 16.49 -11.40
CA GLY A 168 15.59 16.27 -10.84
C GLY A 168 15.06 14.85 -11.11
N PHE A 169 15.29 14.32 -12.31
CA PHE A 169 14.94 12.94 -12.66
C PHE A 169 15.74 11.95 -11.80
N VAL A 170 17.07 12.06 -11.75
CA VAL A 170 17.94 11.19 -10.95
C VAL A 170 17.56 11.23 -9.47
N LEU A 171 17.34 12.42 -8.90
CA LEU A 171 16.95 12.58 -7.50
C LEU A 171 15.61 11.86 -7.21
N ARG A 172 14.63 11.94 -8.11
CA ARG A 172 13.37 11.21 -7.97
C ARG A 172 13.59 9.69 -7.89
N TYR A 173 14.41 9.11 -8.77
CA TYR A 173 14.67 7.66 -8.73
C TYR A 173 15.44 7.24 -7.48
N VAL A 174 16.44 8.02 -7.07
CA VAL A 174 17.17 7.77 -5.83
C VAL A 174 16.22 7.76 -4.63
N LEU A 175 15.34 8.77 -4.52
CA LEU A 175 14.35 8.83 -3.44
C LEU A 175 13.38 7.65 -3.51
N LEU A 176 12.92 7.27 -4.71
CA LEU A 176 12.05 6.12 -4.89
C LEU A 176 12.72 4.82 -4.43
N ILE A 177 13.96 4.57 -4.87
CA ILE A 177 14.74 3.38 -4.50
C ILE A 177 14.97 3.35 -2.98
N SER A 178 15.28 4.50 -2.37
CA SER A 178 15.49 4.63 -0.93
C SER A 178 14.23 4.36 -0.11
N VAL A 179 13.07 4.87 -0.55
CA VAL A 179 11.78 4.58 0.11
C VAL A 179 11.43 3.09 -0.03
N MET A 180 11.60 2.52 -1.23
CA MET A 180 11.30 1.11 -1.47
C MET A 180 12.22 0.18 -0.67
N SER A 181 13.52 0.48 -0.58
CA SER A 181 14.45 -0.32 0.21
C SER A 181 14.13 -0.25 1.71
N ALA A 182 13.78 0.92 2.23
CA ALA A 182 13.33 1.08 3.61
C ALA A 182 12.04 0.29 3.90
N LEU A 183 11.07 0.33 2.98
CA LEU A 183 9.82 -0.44 3.11
C LEU A 183 10.07 -1.95 3.07
N ILE A 184 10.94 -2.42 2.16
CA ILE A 184 11.32 -3.84 2.09
C ILE A 184 12.00 -4.26 3.40
N ALA A 185 12.92 -3.45 3.92
CA ALA A 185 13.57 -3.72 5.19
C ALA A 185 12.57 -3.78 6.36
N ASP A 186 11.59 -2.88 6.39
CA ASP A 186 10.52 -2.90 7.40
C ASP A 186 9.63 -4.15 7.28
N VAL A 187 9.30 -4.59 6.07
CA VAL A 187 8.55 -5.83 5.85
C VAL A 187 9.35 -7.05 6.32
N LEU A 188 10.64 -7.13 5.96
CA LEU A 188 11.53 -8.21 6.39
C LEU A 188 11.73 -8.23 7.92
N ALA A 189 11.73 -7.06 8.56
CA ALA A 189 11.81 -6.91 10.01
C ALA A 189 10.47 -7.17 10.73
N GLY A 190 9.40 -7.56 10.02
CA GLY A 190 8.08 -7.78 10.59
C GLY A 190 7.35 -6.50 11.01
N ARG A 191 7.85 -5.32 10.61
CA ARG A 191 7.29 -3.99 10.87
C ARG A 191 6.40 -3.47 9.73
N GLY A 192 5.93 -4.39 8.88
CA GLY A 192 4.98 -4.08 7.80
C GLY A 192 3.66 -3.52 8.33
N LEU A 193 2.75 -3.19 7.40
CA LEU A 193 1.46 -2.60 7.74
C LEU A 193 0.69 -3.52 8.70
N PRO A 194 0.40 -3.10 9.94
CA PRO A 194 -0.38 -3.92 10.85
C PRO A 194 -1.80 -4.07 10.30
N ASN A 195 -2.33 -5.30 10.36
CA ASN A 195 -3.67 -5.62 9.91
C ASN A 195 -4.65 -5.53 11.09
N ALA A 196 -5.26 -4.36 11.27
CA ALA A 196 -6.23 -4.10 12.34
C ALA A 196 -7.48 -4.98 12.19
N PHE A 197 -7.90 -5.32 10.97
CA PHE A 197 -9.02 -6.23 10.72
C PHE A 197 -8.71 -7.65 11.20
N ARG A 198 -7.48 -8.15 10.93
CA ARG A 198 -7.03 -9.45 11.43
C ARG A 198 -6.97 -9.48 12.96
N ARG A 199 -6.42 -8.44 13.60
CA ARG A 199 -6.40 -8.34 15.07
C ARG A 199 -7.81 -8.31 15.65
N ALA A 200 -8.69 -7.45 15.11
CA ALA A 200 -10.08 -7.38 15.55
C ALA A 200 -10.82 -8.71 15.37
N LEU A 201 -10.50 -9.48 14.33
CA LEU A 201 -11.05 -10.83 14.14
C LEU A 201 -10.58 -11.77 15.23
N LEU A 202 -9.27 -11.82 15.51
CA LEU A 202 -8.69 -12.69 16.53
C LEU A 202 -9.18 -12.34 17.95
N ASP A 203 -9.32 -11.05 18.25
CA ASP A 203 -9.80 -10.56 19.54
C ASP A 203 -11.27 -10.95 19.79
N ARG A 204 -12.07 -11.07 18.72
CA ARG A 204 -13.49 -11.45 18.78
C ARG A 204 -13.75 -12.94 18.56
N LEU A 205 -12.70 -13.76 18.42
CA LEU A 205 -12.88 -15.21 18.32
C LEU A 205 -13.41 -15.76 19.65
N PRO A 206 -14.48 -16.58 19.63
CA PRO A 206 -14.98 -17.21 20.85
C PRO A 206 -13.91 -18.10 21.47
N ALA A 207 -13.85 -18.13 22.80
CA ALA A 207 -12.86 -18.91 23.55
C ALA A 207 -12.94 -20.42 23.23
N GLU A 208 -14.15 -20.92 22.99
CA GLU A 208 -14.46 -22.30 22.61
C GLU A 208 -13.91 -22.71 21.24
N ALA A 209 -13.58 -21.75 20.37
CA ALA A 209 -13.03 -22.03 19.06
C ALA A 209 -11.50 -22.06 19.02
N LYS A 210 -10.81 -21.78 20.14
CA LYS A 210 -9.33 -21.66 20.20
C LYS A 210 -8.59 -22.98 20.50
N GLU A 211 -9.28 -24.12 20.43
CA GLU A 211 -8.70 -25.47 20.63
C GLU A 211 -7.96 -26.00 19.39
#